data_AF-A0A3R7AJ05-F1
#
_entry.id   AF-A0A3R7AJ05-F1
#
_cell.length_a   1.000
_cell.length_b   1.000
_cell.length_c   1.000
_cell.angle_alpha   90.00
_cell.angle_beta   90.00
_cell.angle_gamma   90.00
#
_symmetry.space_group_name_H-M   'P 1'
#
loop_
_entity.id
_entity.type
_entity.pdbx_description
1 polymer ?
#
loop_
_entity_poly.entity_id
_entity_poly.type
_entity_poly.pdbx_seq_one_letter_code
_entity_poly.pdbx_strand_id
1 'polypeptide(L)'
;MADRTHHVPSPAMRQQSTTVQDLRDNRLADSSKKGYRSGMKQIIKWLQTSGRSARLNADGSLNLTVFSYMDFTEFVLYKYKDAGTQAGAIKPGTKQPLRHHQYIELCMASLVKLDGGFTHLFLILSWNLMCRSRSTATVRIDHFSDEGDALGVTFFKSKTDQGGTKRRDPKHVYANPQQPGTCCILALAIYLACNPEHDSGDLFPGSAQRDRFGRSLSQLVGYALPELASAVGTHSLRKGAATFAIGGSTSGPSIVNVCIRCGWSIGSVVERYVHYDGAGDQYVGRVVAGLPIDSGDFAALPPHFVSSSDGVVDAAGALVFPRLWSHESLRGVLVLCLASLVHHKVFLEDTLPAKHPLLSSVLFGDVGMTTLLRANVTLLSSSMQPTGIPPHVSLHTQLEKNLAAVRALPGEIRDGIESLLDEKGVAAGNITHALLEQLLKNAVASVVDTRPVIVSARSPAQDESVPVRPVHYWGGRWHLLAEDYELPSVDVSTGWHLWWCGSPARDIPPLYKI
;
A
#
# COMPACT_ATOMS: atom_id res chain seq x y z
N MET A 1 65.92 30.13 -18.73
CA MET A 1 64.52 30.18 -19.21
C MET A 1 63.86 28.85 -18.86
N ALA A 2 62.56 28.87 -18.52
CA ALA A 2 61.74 27.78 -17.96
C ALA A 2 61.95 27.54 -16.46
N ASP A 3 60.94 27.30 -15.62
CA ASP A 3 59.49 27.50 -15.69
C ASP A 3 58.99 27.42 -14.23
N ARG A 4 58.02 28.25 -13.82
CA ARG A 4 57.44 28.23 -12.47
C ARG A 4 56.28 27.26 -12.46
N THR A 5 56.50 26.02 -12.04
CA THR A 5 55.40 25.08 -11.76
C THR A 5 54.90 25.25 -10.32
N HIS A 6 53.64 25.66 -10.21
CA HIS A 6 52.83 25.71 -9.00
C HIS A 6 52.70 24.32 -8.33
N HIS A 7 53.08 24.23 -7.05
CA HIS A 7 52.68 23.12 -6.19
C HIS A 7 51.42 23.51 -5.41
N VAL A 8 50.30 22.87 -5.72
CA VAL A 8 49.04 22.98 -4.96
C VAL A 8 49.20 22.19 -3.64
N PRO A 9 48.88 22.74 -2.45
CA PRO A 9 48.83 21.95 -1.23
C PRO A 9 47.53 21.13 -1.18
N SER A 10 47.65 19.86 -0.84
CA SER A 10 46.55 18.95 -0.49
C SER A 10 45.67 19.57 0.63
N PRO A 11 44.34 19.39 0.63
CA PRO A 11 43.50 19.92 1.70
C PRO A 11 43.84 19.19 3.00
N ALA A 12 44.45 19.91 3.93
CA ALA A 12 44.65 19.45 5.29
C ALA A 12 43.31 18.97 5.86
N MET A 13 43.25 17.70 6.26
CA MET A 13 42.18 17.19 7.10
C MET A 13 42.05 18.11 8.32
N ARG A 14 41.00 18.93 8.35
CA ARG A 14 40.59 19.62 9.58
C ARG A 14 40.24 18.53 10.60
N GLN A 15 41.17 18.20 11.47
CA GLN A 15 40.83 17.57 12.75
C GLN A 15 39.94 18.56 13.49
N GLN A 16 38.63 18.33 13.42
CA GLN A 16 37.69 18.99 14.32
C GLN A 16 37.96 18.46 15.72
N SER A 17 38.44 19.32 16.61
CA SER A 17 38.59 19.01 18.03
C SER A 17 37.22 18.69 18.61
N THR A 18 36.90 17.41 18.71
CA THR A 18 35.65 16.92 19.30
C THR A 18 35.86 16.90 20.80
N THR A 19 35.07 17.67 21.57
CA THR A 19 35.23 17.69 23.02
C THR A 19 34.67 16.41 23.65
N VAL A 20 35.13 16.07 24.86
CA VAL A 20 34.56 14.97 25.65
C VAL A 20 33.04 15.16 25.87
N GLN A 21 32.56 16.40 25.86
CA GLN A 21 31.15 16.74 25.96
C GLN A 21 30.40 16.45 24.65
N ASP A 22 30.96 16.78 23.48
CA ASP A 22 30.38 16.43 22.17
C ASP A 22 30.27 14.91 21.96
N LEU A 23 31.24 14.15 22.50
CA LEU A 23 31.20 12.69 22.50
C LEU A 23 30.16 12.12 23.47
N ARG A 24 29.83 12.82 24.55
CA ARG A 24 28.73 12.45 25.48
C ARG A 24 27.37 12.78 24.88
N ASP A 25 27.25 13.92 24.22
CA ASP A 25 26.01 14.39 23.60
C ASP A 25 25.63 13.58 22.34
N ASN A 26 26.59 12.92 21.70
CA ASN A 26 26.37 12.00 20.58
C ASN A 26 25.94 10.56 20.98
N ARG A 27 25.85 10.23 22.27
CA ARG A 27 25.52 8.84 22.70
C ARG A 27 24.05 8.45 22.57
N LEU A 28 23.16 9.41 22.32
CA LEU A 28 21.71 9.17 22.25
C LEU A 28 21.12 9.91 21.06
N ALA A 29 20.31 9.22 20.25
CA ALA A 29 19.55 9.84 19.17
C ALA A 29 18.64 10.96 19.73
N ASP A 30 18.41 12.02 18.95
CA ASP A 30 17.59 13.16 19.38
C ASP A 30 16.15 12.78 19.73
N SER A 31 15.62 11.72 19.10
CA SER A 31 14.34 11.11 19.45
C SER A 31 14.35 10.54 20.88
N SER A 32 15.44 9.85 21.26
CA SER A 32 15.65 9.34 22.62
C SER A 32 15.78 10.48 23.62
N LYS A 33 16.55 11.53 23.32
CA LYS A 33 16.65 12.74 24.16
C LYS A 33 15.29 13.40 24.39
N LYS A 34 14.46 13.50 23.34
CA LYS A 34 13.09 14.05 23.43
C LYS A 34 12.17 13.15 24.26
N GLY A 35 12.31 11.84 24.13
CA GLY A 35 11.64 10.84 24.96
C GLY A 35 11.99 10.99 26.44
N TYR A 36 13.28 11.07 26.78
CA TYR A 36 13.76 11.30 28.14
C TYR A 36 13.24 12.60 28.73
N ARG A 37 13.31 13.72 27.98
CA ARG A 37 12.75 15.02 28.44
C ARG A 37 11.25 14.93 28.71
N SER A 38 10.50 14.20 27.87
CA SER A 38 9.08 13.98 28.07
C SER A 38 8.79 13.13 29.33
N GLY A 39 9.57 12.07 29.56
CA GLY A 39 9.48 11.26 30.78
C GLY A 39 9.80 12.06 32.04
N MET A 40 10.88 12.84 32.03
CA MET A 40 11.27 13.67 33.17
C MET A 40 10.23 14.75 33.49
N LYS A 41 9.65 15.39 32.47
CA LYS A 41 8.55 16.34 32.67
C LYS A 41 7.35 15.71 33.38
N GLN A 42 7.07 14.44 33.12
CA GLN A 42 5.98 13.72 33.78
C GLN A 42 6.30 13.41 35.24
N ILE A 43 7.55 13.04 35.55
CA ILE A 43 8.01 12.81 36.92
C ILE A 43 7.98 14.13 37.71
N ILE A 44 8.48 15.22 37.13
CA ILE A 44 8.48 16.55 37.77
C ILE A 44 7.04 17.00 38.06
N LYS A 45 6.14 16.87 37.07
CA LYS A 45 4.72 17.20 37.25
C LYS A 45 4.10 16.36 38.36
N TRP A 46 4.37 15.05 38.38
CA TRP A 46 3.87 14.15 39.43
C TRP A 46 4.39 14.55 40.82
N LEU A 47 5.66 14.88 40.97
CA LEU A 47 6.23 15.34 42.25
C LEU A 47 5.54 16.62 42.74
N GLN A 48 5.28 17.57 41.84
CA GLN A 48 4.57 18.80 42.15
C GLN A 48 3.13 18.54 42.60
N THR A 49 2.39 17.68 41.88
CA THR A 49 0.99 17.40 42.19
C THR A 49 0.81 16.50 43.41
N SER A 50 1.82 15.71 43.78
CA SER A 50 1.79 14.79 44.92
C SER A 50 2.33 15.40 46.22
N GLY A 51 2.62 16.71 46.24
CA GLY A 51 3.17 17.41 47.41
C GLY A 51 4.64 17.07 47.70
N ARG A 52 5.40 16.55 46.74
CA ARG A 52 6.80 16.08 46.89
C ARG A 52 7.80 17.01 46.21
N SER A 53 7.47 18.30 46.10
CA SER A 53 8.31 19.32 45.47
C SER A 53 9.70 19.45 46.09
N ALA A 54 9.91 18.97 47.32
CA ALA A 54 11.23 18.89 47.97
C ALA A 54 12.25 18.00 47.24
N ARG A 55 11.80 17.14 46.32
CA ARG A 55 12.66 16.33 45.43
C ARG A 55 13.08 17.07 44.15
N LEU A 56 12.73 18.36 44.04
CA LEU A 56 13.14 19.23 42.94
C LEU A 56 14.19 20.22 43.43
N ASN A 57 15.08 20.62 42.52
CA ASN A 57 15.98 21.73 42.71
C ASN A 57 15.20 23.06 42.63
N ALA A 58 15.82 24.15 43.08
CA ALA A 58 15.23 25.50 43.01
C ALA A 58 14.89 25.95 41.57
N ASP A 59 15.58 25.39 40.56
CA ASP A 59 15.34 25.63 39.14
C ASP A 59 14.20 24.77 38.54
N GLY A 60 13.56 23.93 39.36
CA GLY A 60 12.49 23.01 38.95
C GLY A 60 12.97 21.73 38.27
N SER A 61 14.28 21.49 38.18
CA SER A 61 14.84 20.22 37.72
C SER A 61 14.79 19.15 38.81
N LEU A 62 14.91 17.87 38.41
CA LEU A 62 14.90 16.77 39.37
C LEU A 62 16.18 16.78 40.21
N ASN A 63 16.05 16.80 41.53
CA ASN A 63 17.20 16.70 42.40
C ASN A 63 17.60 15.22 42.60
N LEU A 64 18.63 14.78 41.89
CA LEU A 64 19.09 13.38 41.89
C LEU A 64 19.77 12.94 43.20
N THR A 65 20.13 13.86 44.10
CA THR A 65 20.73 13.49 45.39
C THR A 65 19.67 13.05 46.40
N VAL A 66 18.44 13.54 46.24
CA VAL A 66 17.29 13.22 47.10
C VAL A 66 16.24 12.39 46.39
N PHE A 67 16.15 12.38 45.07
CA PHE A 67 15.24 11.51 44.34
C PHE A 67 15.76 10.08 44.32
N SER A 68 15.02 9.16 44.95
CA SER A 68 15.42 7.77 45.12
C SER A 68 14.72 6.82 44.15
N TYR A 69 15.23 5.58 44.09
CA TYR A 69 14.55 4.51 43.37
C TYR A 69 13.12 4.27 43.89
N MET A 70 12.86 4.49 45.18
CA MET A 70 11.52 4.35 45.77
C MET A 70 10.56 5.44 45.27
N ASP A 71 11.03 6.68 45.09
CA ASP A 71 10.23 7.73 44.46
C ASP A 71 9.90 7.37 43.01
N PHE A 72 10.83 6.72 42.30
CA PHE A 72 10.59 6.23 40.94
C PHE A 72 9.58 5.07 40.88
N THR A 73 9.68 4.07 41.77
CA THR A 73 8.71 2.96 41.80
C THR A 73 7.31 3.44 42.20
N GLU A 74 7.21 4.42 43.10
CA GLU A 74 5.94 5.06 43.42
C GLU A 74 5.39 5.89 42.26
N PHE A 75 6.23 6.55 41.46
CA PHE A 75 5.82 7.17 40.20
C PHE A 75 5.27 6.13 39.22
N VAL A 76 5.93 4.97 39.10
CA VAL A 76 5.48 3.86 38.24
C VAL A 76 4.13 3.31 38.73
N LEU A 77 3.95 3.13 40.04
CA LEU A 77 2.69 2.70 40.64
C LEU A 77 1.60 3.76 40.51
N TYR A 78 1.93 5.04 40.66
CA TYR A 78 1.02 6.15 40.37
C TYR A 78 0.59 6.10 38.91
N LYS A 79 1.52 5.93 37.97
CA LYS A 79 1.21 5.77 36.55
C LYS A 79 0.34 4.55 36.27
N TYR A 80 0.56 3.46 37.00
CA TYR A 80 -0.25 2.25 36.89
C TYR A 80 -1.67 2.44 37.45
N LYS A 81 -1.82 3.13 38.58
CA LYS A 81 -3.10 3.42 39.24
C LYS A 81 -3.89 4.53 38.52
N ASP A 82 -3.23 5.58 38.06
CA ASP A 82 -3.79 6.66 37.22
C ASP A 82 -4.11 6.15 35.80
N ALA A 83 -3.47 5.04 35.38
CA ALA A 83 -3.86 4.28 34.21
C ALA A 83 -5.06 3.33 34.43
N GLY A 84 -5.61 3.26 35.66
CA GLY A 84 -6.85 2.63 36.11
C GLY A 84 -7.38 1.47 35.26
N THR A 85 -7.33 0.25 35.79
CA THR A 85 -8.15 -0.91 35.37
C THR A 85 -8.37 -1.01 33.85
N GLN A 86 -7.30 -1.29 33.10
CA GLN A 86 -7.35 -1.56 31.67
C GLN A 86 -7.80 -3.00 31.38
N ALA A 87 -9.00 -3.34 31.84
CA ALA A 87 -9.78 -4.42 31.27
C ALA A 87 -10.91 -3.78 30.46
N GLY A 88 -10.74 -3.73 29.13
CA GLY A 88 -11.85 -3.58 28.17
C GLY A 88 -12.43 -2.19 27.88
N ALA A 89 -12.22 -1.14 28.68
CA ALA A 89 -12.82 0.17 28.41
C ALA A 89 -11.87 1.14 27.69
N ILE A 90 -12.26 1.60 26.50
CA ILE A 90 -11.64 2.74 25.80
C ILE A 90 -11.61 3.94 26.75
N LYS A 91 -10.44 4.55 26.98
CA LYS A 91 -10.31 5.73 27.87
C LYS A 91 -11.38 6.78 27.57
N PRO A 92 -12.18 7.20 28.57
CA PRO A 92 -13.07 8.36 28.43
C PRO A 92 -12.25 9.55 27.94
N GLY A 93 -12.68 10.16 26.82
CA GLY A 93 -12.00 11.30 26.19
C GLY A 93 -11.03 10.96 25.05
N THR A 94 -10.76 9.69 24.74
CA THR A 94 -10.02 9.33 23.52
C THR A 94 -10.97 9.05 22.36
N LYS A 95 -10.81 9.80 21.26
CA LYS A 95 -11.62 9.60 20.04
C LYS A 95 -11.60 8.13 19.61
N GLN A 96 -12.77 7.56 19.36
CA GLN A 96 -12.93 6.13 19.03
C GLN A 96 -12.43 5.83 17.61
N PRO A 97 -12.04 4.58 17.29
CA PRO A 97 -11.82 4.17 15.91
C PRO A 97 -13.10 4.36 15.08
N LEU A 98 -12.98 4.95 13.90
CA LEU A 98 -14.11 5.06 12.96
C LEU A 98 -14.35 3.69 12.32
N ARG A 99 -15.57 3.17 12.38
CA ARG A 99 -15.91 1.90 11.70
C ARG A 99 -15.95 2.11 10.19
N HIS A 100 -15.73 1.04 9.41
CA HIS A 100 -15.66 1.16 7.96
C HIS A 100 -16.96 1.69 7.32
N HIS A 101 -18.13 1.23 7.78
CA HIS A 101 -19.41 1.75 7.28
C HIS A 101 -19.58 3.26 7.58
N GLN A 102 -19.19 3.71 8.78
CA GLN A 102 -19.21 5.13 9.16
C GLN A 102 -18.25 5.96 8.30
N TYR A 103 -17.11 5.38 7.92
CA TYR A 103 -16.18 5.99 6.97
C TYR A 103 -16.84 6.16 5.60
N ILE A 104 -17.49 5.13 5.06
CA ILE A 104 -18.23 5.22 3.79
C ILE A 104 -19.29 6.32 3.86
N GLU A 105 -20.10 6.36 4.93
CA GLU A 105 -21.14 7.38 5.13
C GLU A 105 -20.56 8.81 5.13
N LEU A 106 -19.44 9.03 5.83
CA LEU A 106 -18.76 10.34 5.84
C LEU A 106 -18.17 10.68 4.46
N CYS A 107 -17.65 9.71 3.73
CA CYS A 107 -17.13 9.92 2.38
C CYS A 107 -18.24 10.34 1.42
N MET A 108 -19.38 9.65 1.43
CA MET A 108 -20.55 10.03 0.63
C MET A 108 -21.07 11.43 1.01
N ALA A 109 -21.20 11.72 2.31
CA ALA A 109 -21.63 13.04 2.78
C ALA A 109 -20.63 14.16 2.45
N SER A 110 -19.35 13.83 2.24
CA SER A 110 -18.32 14.82 1.89
C SER A 110 -18.31 15.22 0.40
N LEU A 111 -18.83 14.37 -0.51
CA LEU A 111 -18.91 14.65 -1.95
C LEU A 111 -19.75 15.87 -2.27
N VAL A 112 -20.81 16.11 -1.48
CA VAL A 112 -21.72 17.25 -1.70
C VAL A 112 -21.19 18.58 -1.17
N LYS A 113 -19.99 18.60 -0.55
CA LYS A 113 -19.41 19.85 -0.06
C LYS A 113 -18.86 20.69 -1.21
N LEU A 114 -19.24 21.97 -1.22
CA LEU A 114 -18.77 22.95 -2.20
C LEU A 114 -17.44 23.58 -1.77
N ASP A 115 -16.42 22.77 -1.50
CA ASP A 115 -15.08 23.21 -1.11
C ASP A 115 -13.97 22.75 -2.07
N GLY A 116 -14.36 22.47 -3.32
CA GLY A 116 -13.45 22.04 -4.39
C GLY A 116 -12.86 20.65 -4.16
N GLY A 117 -13.59 19.77 -3.46
CA GLY A 117 -13.13 18.42 -3.13
C GLY A 117 -12.15 18.33 -1.96
N PHE A 118 -11.83 19.45 -1.30
CA PHE A 118 -10.83 19.49 -0.21
C PHE A 118 -11.19 18.53 0.93
N THR A 119 -12.40 18.63 1.48
CA THR A 119 -12.78 17.80 2.63
C THR A 119 -12.84 16.32 2.24
N HIS A 120 -13.35 16.02 1.04
CA HIS A 120 -13.47 14.66 0.51
C HIS A 120 -12.10 13.98 0.35
N LEU A 121 -11.17 14.64 -0.36
CA LEU A 121 -9.82 14.11 -0.53
C LEU A 121 -9.09 13.98 0.81
N PHE A 122 -9.12 15.00 1.67
CA PHE A 122 -8.40 14.95 2.94
C PHE A 122 -8.88 13.78 3.82
N LEU A 123 -10.19 13.53 3.84
CA LEU A 123 -10.82 12.41 4.56
C LEU A 123 -10.30 11.06 4.04
N ILE A 124 -10.43 10.83 2.73
CA ILE A 124 -10.09 9.55 2.08
C ILE A 124 -8.58 9.31 2.09
N LEU A 125 -7.79 10.36 1.83
CA LEU A 125 -6.33 10.27 1.85
C LEU A 125 -5.80 9.98 3.26
N SER A 126 -6.40 10.57 4.30
CA SER A 126 -6.03 10.27 5.69
C SER A 126 -6.30 8.81 6.07
N TRP A 127 -7.41 8.23 5.57
CA TRP A 127 -7.76 6.84 5.76
C TRP A 127 -6.77 5.93 5.02
N ASN A 128 -6.62 6.12 3.71
CA ASN A 128 -5.78 5.27 2.86
C ASN A 128 -4.30 5.34 3.25
N LEU A 129 -3.76 6.52 3.55
CA LEU A 129 -2.38 6.65 4.02
C LEU A 129 -2.19 6.20 5.48
N MET A 130 -3.27 5.93 6.22
CA MET A 130 -3.25 5.55 7.63
C MET A 130 -2.36 6.50 8.45
N CYS A 131 -2.45 7.80 8.18
CA CYS A 131 -1.56 8.81 8.74
C CYS A 131 -2.34 9.80 9.62
N ARG A 132 -1.63 10.65 10.38
CA ARG A 132 -2.31 11.68 11.17
C ARG A 132 -2.75 12.79 10.23
N SER A 133 -3.81 13.54 10.60
CA SER A 133 -4.19 14.76 9.89
C SER A 133 -3.03 15.75 9.70
N ARG A 134 -2.09 15.83 10.65
CA ARG A 134 -0.87 16.63 10.47
C ARG A 134 0.01 16.14 9.31
N SER A 135 0.11 14.82 9.12
CA SER A 135 0.86 14.22 8.01
C SER A 135 0.12 14.40 6.69
N THR A 136 -1.21 14.19 6.66
CA THR A 136 -2.04 14.45 5.46
C THR A 136 -1.90 15.88 5.00
N ALA A 137 -1.93 16.85 5.93
CA ALA A 137 -1.78 18.27 5.63
C ALA A 137 -0.40 18.66 5.09
N THR A 138 0.61 17.80 5.22
CA THR A 138 1.97 18.02 4.71
C THR A 138 2.29 17.18 3.48
N VAL A 139 1.30 16.52 2.89
CA VAL A 139 1.47 15.86 1.59
C VAL A 139 1.73 16.94 0.54
N ARG A 140 2.70 16.70 -0.33
CA ARG A 140 3.07 17.58 -1.43
C ARG A 140 2.85 16.86 -2.75
N ILE A 141 2.73 17.64 -3.83
CA ILE A 141 2.58 17.10 -5.19
C ILE A 141 3.77 16.21 -5.55
N ASP A 142 4.99 16.60 -5.19
CA ASP A 142 6.22 15.83 -5.42
C ASP A 142 6.36 14.58 -4.55
N HIS A 143 5.39 14.29 -3.66
CA HIS A 143 5.37 13.03 -2.91
C HIS A 143 4.69 11.89 -3.67
N PHE A 144 3.92 12.20 -4.72
CA PHE A 144 3.21 11.20 -5.50
C PHE A 144 4.12 10.58 -6.55
N SER A 145 4.07 9.26 -6.67
CA SER A 145 4.73 8.49 -7.72
C SER A 145 3.72 7.55 -8.39
N ASP A 146 3.98 7.24 -9.65
CA ASP A 146 3.33 6.13 -10.35
C ASP A 146 4.03 4.83 -9.95
N GLU A 147 3.29 3.90 -9.34
CA GLU A 147 3.79 2.60 -8.90
C GLU A 147 3.11 1.45 -9.68
N GLY A 148 2.69 1.71 -10.92
CA GLY A 148 2.05 0.75 -11.81
C GLY A 148 0.54 0.67 -11.61
N ASP A 149 0.07 -0.22 -10.74
CA ASP A 149 -1.36 -0.41 -10.43
C ASP A 149 -1.83 0.42 -9.22
N ALA A 150 -0.96 1.26 -8.67
CA ALA A 150 -1.20 2.10 -7.51
C ALA A 150 -0.50 3.47 -7.66
N LEU A 151 -0.90 4.41 -6.82
CA LEU A 151 -0.11 5.61 -6.55
C LEU A 151 0.78 5.37 -5.33
N GLY A 152 2.05 5.73 -5.41
CA GLY A 152 2.94 5.81 -4.25
C GLY A 152 2.84 7.17 -3.58
N VAL A 153 2.79 7.21 -2.24
CA VAL A 153 2.93 8.46 -1.48
C VAL A 153 4.05 8.35 -0.46
N THR A 154 5.11 9.10 -0.70
CA THR A 154 6.33 9.05 0.10
C THR A 154 6.39 10.20 1.12
N PHE A 155 6.58 9.89 2.40
CA PHE A 155 6.76 10.90 3.44
C PHE A 155 8.23 11.12 3.77
N PHE A 156 8.71 12.37 3.66
CA PHE A 156 10.06 12.73 4.10
C PHE A 156 10.21 12.87 5.62
N LYS A 157 9.11 12.97 6.38
CA LYS A 157 9.12 12.98 7.85
C LYS A 157 7.92 12.20 8.39
N SER A 158 8.17 11.32 9.36
CA SER A 158 7.13 10.51 10.02
C SER A 158 7.25 10.61 11.55
N LYS A 159 6.26 10.11 12.30
CA LYS A 159 6.29 10.17 13.78
C LYS A 159 7.53 9.51 14.38
N THR A 160 7.96 8.41 13.77
CA THR A 160 9.10 7.60 14.18
C THR A 160 10.39 7.98 13.43
N ASP A 161 10.28 8.88 12.46
CA ASP A 161 11.40 9.51 11.76
C ASP A 161 11.18 11.03 11.60
N GLN A 162 11.43 11.77 12.68
CA GLN A 162 11.31 13.22 12.68
C GLN A 162 12.50 13.90 11.97
N GLY A 163 13.61 13.18 11.77
CA GLY A 163 14.81 13.65 11.09
C GLY A 163 14.72 13.53 9.57
N GLY A 164 13.88 12.62 9.06
CA GLY A 164 13.79 12.33 7.64
C GLY A 164 15.00 11.56 7.11
N THR A 165 15.69 10.85 8.00
CA THR A 165 16.94 10.14 7.70
C THR A 165 16.72 8.67 7.40
N LYS A 166 15.49 8.15 7.59
CA LYS A 166 15.14 6.77 7.25
C LYS A 166 14.77 6.63 5.78
N ARG A 167 14.70 5.37 5.32
CA ARG A 167 14.28 5.02 3.96
C ARG A 167 12.92 5.64 3.63
N ARG A 168 12.82 6.10 2.38
CA ARG A 168 11.69 6.84 1.81
C ARG A 168 10.71 5.86 1.20
N ASP A 169 10.16 4.99 2.03
CA ASP A 169 9.30 3.91 1.56
C ASP A 169 7.90 4.47 1.19
N PRO A 170 7.38 4.18 -0.02
CA PRO A 170 6.10 4.69 -0.45
C PRO A 170 4.95 3.97 0.27
N LYS A 171 3.86 4.70 0.49
CA LYS A 171 2.57 4.12 0.85
C LYS A 171 1.76 3.95 -0.42
N HIS A 172 1.48 2.72 -0.80
CA HIS A 172 0.69 2.40 -1.99
C HIS A 172 -0.79 2.72 -1.74
N VAL A 173 -1.40 3.47 -2.64
CA VAL A 173 -2.80 3.90 -2.62
C VAL A 173 -3.46 3.38 -3.89
N TYR A 174 -4.52 2.59 -3.72
CA TYR A 174 -5.21 1.93 -4.82
C TYR A 174 -6.53 2.63 -5.15
N ALA A 175 -6.95 2.50 -6.41
CA ALA A 175 -8.33 2.78 -6.78
C ALA A 175 -9.26 1.66 -6.29
N ASN A 176 -10.51 2.02 -6.05
CA ASN A 176 -11.59 1.07 -5.89
C ASN A 176 -12.68 1.39 -6.93
N PRO A 177 -12.63 0.76 -8.12
CA PRO A 177 -13.57 1.07 -9.21
C PRO A 177 -15.02 0.63 -8.90
N GLN A 178 -15.24 -0.19 -7.87
CA GLN A 178 -16.57 -0.63 -7.47
C GLN A 178 -17.22 0.32 -6.44
N GLN A 179 -16.42 1.16 -5.78
CA GLN A 179 -16.87 2.08 -4.72
C GLN A 179 -16.33 3.49 -4.98
N PRO A 180 -16.87 4.22 -5.97
CA PRO A 180 -16.35 5.54 -6.35
C PRO A 180 -16.34 6.54 -5.19
N GLY A 181 -17.33 6.48 -4.30
CA GLY A 181 -17.42 7.40 -3.17
C GLY A 181 -16.29 7.29 -2.15
N THR A 182 -15.51 6.20 -2.13
CA THR A 182 -14.35 6.01 -1.24
C THR A 182 -13.03 5.84 -2.00
N CYS A 183 -13.06 5.86 -3.33
CA CYS A 183 -11.91 5.65 -4.19
C CYS A 183 -10.91 6.82 -4.06
N CYS A 184 -9.71 6.54 -3.55
CA CYS A 184 -8.71 7.58 -3.27
C CYS A 184 -8.16 8.25 -4.52
N ILE A 185 -7.92 7.48 -5.59
CA ILE A 185 -7.46 8.03 -6.88
C ILE A 185 -8.53 8.94 -7.48
N LEU A 186 -9.82 8.53 -7.42
CA LEU A 186 -10.92 9.40 -7.86
C LEU A 186 -11.01 10.67 -7.02
N ALA A 187 -10.92 10.57 -5.69
CA ALA A 187 -10.96 11.72 -4.80
C ALA A 187 -9.82 12.71 -5.08
N LEU A 188 -8.61 12.19 -5.41
CA LEU A 188 -7.48 13.01 -5.83
C LEU A 188 -7.79 13.70 -7.16
N ALA A 189 -8.30 12.96 -8.12
CA ALA A 189 -8.65 13.49 -9.44
C ALA A 189 -9.71 14.61 -9.36
N ILE A 190 -10.77 14.43 -8.56
CA ILE A 190 -11.80 15.45 -8.31
C ILE A 190 -11.15 16.73 -7.78
N TYR A 191 -10.30 16.60 -6.77
CA TYR A 191 -9.64 17.75 -6.15
C TYR A 191 -8.72 18.48 -7.14
N LEU A 192 -7.86 17.76 -7.86
CA LEU A 192 -6.94 18.38 -8.82
C LEU A 192 -7.69 19.07 -9.97
N ALA A 193 -8.73 18.43 -10.51
CA ALA A 193 -9.55 19.02 -11.57
C ALA A 193 -10.36 20.25 -11.09
N CYS A 194 -10.73 20.32 -9.81
CA CYS A 194 -11.36 21.50 -9.22
C CYS A 194 -10.36 22.62 -8.89
N ASN A 195 -9.05 22.36 -8.93
CA ASN A 195 -8.00 23.31 -8.56
C ASN A 195 -6.91 23.36 -9.66
N PRO A 196 -7.25 23.75 -10.91
CA PRO A 196 -6.36 23.69 -12.06
C PRO A 196 -5.13 24.63 -11.98
N GLU A 197 -5.19 25.62 -11.08
CA GLU A 197 -4.10 26.56 -10.80
C GLU A 197 -2.95 25.92 -9.99
N HIS A 198 -3.16 24.73 -9.44
CA HIS A 198 -2.15 24.00 -8.68
C HIS A 198 -0.99 23.58 -9.60
N ASP A 199 0.26 23.83 -9.20
CA ASP A 199 1.45 23.53 -10.00
C ASP A 199 2.45 22.63 -9.26
N SER A 200 2.77 22.96 -8.02
CA SER A 200 3.81 22.30 -7.23
C SER A 200 3.59 22.55 -5.73
N GLY A 201 4.47 21.98 -4.90
CA GLY A 201 4.44 22.24 -3.46
C GLY A 201 3.38 21.46 -2.72
N ASP A 202 2.83 22.05 -1.66
CA ASP A 202 1.89 21.38 -0.76
C ASP A 202 0.57 21.07 -1.50
N LEU A 203 0.10 19.80 -1.42
CA LEU A 203 -1.15 19.36 -2.05
C LEU A 203 -2.37 20.17 -1.59
N PHE A 204 -2.33 20.68 -0.36
CA PHE A 204 -3.34 21.55 0.20
C PHE A 204 -2.71 22.93 0.48
N PRO A 205 -2.79 23.89 -0.45
CA PRO A 205 -2.15 25.20 -0.30
C PRO A 205 -2.72 26.00 0.88
N GLY A 206 -1.84 26.77 1.54
CA GLY A 206 -2.19 27.68 2.63
C GLY A 206 -1.95 27.12 4.03
N SER A 207 -2.11 27.96 5.06
CA SER A 207 -1.83 27.59 6.44
C SER A 207 -3.03 26.90 7.13
N ALA A 208 -2.74 26.16 8.20
CA ALA A 208 -3.76 25.55 9.08
C ALA A 208 -4.74 24.56 8.40
N GLN A 209 -4.34 23.87 7.32
CA GLN A 209 -5.21 22.89 6.63
C GLN A 209 -5.70 21.77 7.53
N ARG A 210 -4.87 21.35 8.51
CA ARG A 210 -5.28 20.39 9.55
C ARG A 210 -6.50 20.88 10.33
N ASP A 211 -6.53 22.15 10.69
CA ASP A 211 -7.59 22.75 11.51
C ASP A 211 -8.82 23.08 10.64
N ARG A 212 -8.61 23.48 9.38
CA ARG A 212 -9.68 23.55 8.36
C ARG A 212 -10.39 22.21 8.23
N PHE A 213 -9.64 21.12 7.99
CA PHE A 213 -10.21 19.78 7.92
C PHE A 213 -10.88 19.36 9.22
N GLY A 214 -10.27 19.66 10.38
CA GLY A 214 -10.87 19.36 11.69
C GLY A 214 -12.26 19.98 11.86
N ARG A 215 -12.46 21.23 11.43
CA ARG A 215 -13.77 21.90 11.44
C ARG A 215 -14.74 21.25 10.46
N SER A 216 -14.32 21.00 9.22
CA SER A 216 -15.15 20.33 8.21
C SER A 216 -15.60 18.93 8.66
N LEU A 217 -14.69 18.16 9.25
CA LEU A 217 -14.98 16.82 9.75
C LEU A 217 -15.99 16.87 10.91
N SER A 218 -15.84 17.80 11.86
CA SER A 218 -16.81 17.96 12.96
C SER A 218 -18.21 18.29 12.42
N GLN A 219 -18.32 19.15 11.41
CA GLN A 219 -19.59 19.45 10.74
C GLN A 219 -20.18 18.21 10.05
N LEU A 220 -19.34 17.47 9.30
CA LEU A 220 -19.77 16.26 8.61
C LEU A 220 -20.28 15.20 9.58
N VAL A 221 -19.55 14.96 10.67
CA VAL A 221 -19.97 14.00 11.70
C VAL A 221 -21.26 14.49 12.38
N GLY A 222 -21.36 15.76 12.72
CA GLY A 222 -22.59 16.31 13.33
C GLY A 222 -23.83 16.16 12.45
N TYR A 223 -23.66 16.17 11.13
CA TYR A 223 -24.74 15.98 10.16
C TYR A 223 -25.03 14.50 9.87
N ALA A 224 -24.02 13.73 9.47
CA ALA A 224 -24.19 12.36 8.99
C ALA A 224 -24.20 11.32 10.11
N LEU A 225 -23.52 11.58 11.23
CA LEU A 225 -23.33 10.66 12.35
C LEU A 225 -23.52 11.38 13.70
N PRO A 226 -24.69 12.02 13.95
CA PRO A 226 -24.88 12.94 15.06
C PRO A 226 -24.57 12.32 16.44
N GLU A 227 -24.91 11.04 16.63
CA GLU A 227 -24.64 10.30 17.87
C GLU A 227 -23.14 10.18 18.18
N LEU A 228 -22.28 10.31 17.16
CA LEU A 228 -20.84 10.14 17.25
C LEU A 228 -20.06 11.46 17.27
N ALA A 229 -20.75 12.61 17.28
CA ALA A 229 -20.12 13.94 17.22
C ALA A 229 -19.03 14.16 18.30
N SER A 230 -19.28 13.67 19.52
CA SER A 230 -18.31 13.75 20.62
C SER A 230 -17.21 12.68 20.53
N ALA A 231 -17.49 11.54 19.93
CA ALA A 231 -16.63 10.36 19.91
C ALA A 231 -15.68 10.30 18.70
N VAL A 232 -16.06 10.89 17.56
CA VAL A 232 -15.27 10.90 16.32
C VAL A 232 -14.49 12.20 16.17
N GLY A 233 -13.31 12.11 15.57
CA GLY A 233 -12.48 13.26 15.20
C GLY A 233 -11.33 12.82 14.29
N THR A 234 -10.40 13.72 13.99
CA THR A 234 -9.32 13.44 13.02
C THR A 234 -8.46 12.22 13.36
N HIS A 235 -8.33 11.88 14.64
CA HIS A 235 -7.62 10.66 15.07
C HIS A 235 -8.40 9.37 14.83
N SER A 236 -9.72 9.44 14.69
CA SER A 236 -10.60 8.29 14.45
C SER A 236 -10.32 7.63 13.10
N LEU A 237 -9.91 8.40 12.09
CA LEU A 237 -9.62 7.90 10.75
C LEU A 237 -8.49 6.89 10.74
N ARG A 238 -7.30 7.30 11.22
CA ARG A 238 -6.15 6.39 11.28
C ARG A 238 -6.39 5.19 12.19
N LYS A 239 -7.07 5.39 13.33
CA LYS A 239 -7.43 4.29 14.23
C LYS A 239 -8.37 3.31 13.52
N GLY A 240 -9.40 3.83 12.86
CA GLY A 240 -10.38 3.07 12.10
C GLY A 240 -9.76 2.28 10.97
N ALA A 241 -8.95 2.93 10.13
CA ALA A 241 -8.24 2.26 9.03
C ALA A 241 -7.32 1.14 9.53
N ALA A 242 -6.61 1.37 10.64
CA ALA A 242 -5.77 0.33 11.25
C ALA A 242 -6.59 -0.86 11.75
N THR A 243 -7.66 -0.59 12.50
CA THR A 243 -8.57 -1.63 12.99
C THR A 243 -9.23 -2.39 11.84
N PHE A 244 -9.62 -1.71 10.76
CA PHE A 244 -10.20 -2.32 9.58
C PHE A 244 -9.21 -3.23 8.86
N ALA A 245 -7.97 -2.77 8.65
CA ALA A 245 -6.93 -3.59 8.03
C ALA A 245 -6.63 -4.88 8.82
N ILE A 246 -6.57 -4.80 10.16
CA ILE A 246 -6.25 -5.96 11.01
C ILE A 246 -7.45 -6.89 11.20
N GLY A 247 -8.63 -6.31 11.46
CA GLY A 247 -9.79 -7.05 11.94
C GLY A 247 -10.83 -7.39 10.88
N GLY A 248 -10.65 -6.91 9.64
CA GLY A 248 -11.61 -7.13 8.55
C GLY A 248 -11.66 -8.56 8.02
N SER A 249 -10.62 -9.37 8.26
CA SER A 249 -10.53 -10.76 7.82
C SER A 249 -9.51 -11.54 8.65
N THR A 250 -9.71 -12.85 8.79
CA THR A 250 -8.71 -13.76 9.38
C THR A 250 -7.48 -13.95 8.50
N SER A 251 -7.55 -13.51 7.24
CA SER A 251 -6.42 -13.51 6.29
C SER A 251 -5.85 -12.11 6.05
N GLY A 252 -6.16 -11.13 6.90
CA GLY A 252 -5.70 -9.74 6.76
C GLY A 252 -4.17 -9.56 6.79
N PRO A 253 -3.67 -8.35 6.46
CA PRO A 253 -2.25 -8.06 6.48
C PRO A 253 -1.62 -8.23 7.86
N SER A 254 -0.32 -8.52 7.89
CA SER A 254 0.45 -8.58 9.14
C SER A 254 0.30 -7.28 9.95
N ILE A 255 0.10 -7.44 11.27
CA ILE A 255 0.08 -6.31 12.21
C ILE A 255 1.36 -5.47 12.12
N VAL A 256 2.50 -6.06 11.77
CA VAL A 256 3.76 -5.34 11.61
C VAL A 256 3.66 -4.36 10.44
N ASN A 257 3.14 -4.79 9.29
CA ASN A 257 2.99 -3.95 8.10
C ASN A 257 1.98 -2.83 8.35
N VAL A 258 0.88 -3.14 9.05
CA VAL A 258 -0.09 -2.13 9.50
C VAL A 258 0.56 -1.11 10.45
N CYS A 259 1.40 -1.55 11.39
CA CYS A 259 2.10 -0.66 12.33
C CYS A 259 3.14 0.23 11.64
N ILE A 260 3.93 -0.34 10.72
CA ILE A 260 4.90 0.38 9.89
C ILE A 260 4.16 1.45 9.08
N ARG A 261 3.10 1.07 8.36
CA ARG A 261 2.26 2.02 7.62
C ARG A 261 1.65 3.06 8.55
N CYS A 262 1.17 2.73 9.74
CA CYS A 262 0.66 3.72 10.70
C CYS A 262 1.71 4.70 11.25
N GLY A 263 3.00 4.45 11.02
CA GLY A 263 4.11 5.14 11.68
C GLY A 263 4.08 4.92 13.19
N TRP A 264 3.76 3.70 13.61
CA TRP A 264 3.81 3.25 15.00
C TRP A 264 5.13 2.53 15.25
N SER A 265 5.61 2.58 16.49
CA SER A 265 6.78 1.79 16.87
C SER A 265 6.34 0.33 17.00
N ILE A 266 7.15 -0.57 16.46
CA ILE A 266 6.97 -2.03 16.60
C ILE A 266 7.88 -2.61 17.69
N GLY A 267 8.49 -1.73 18.49
CA GLY A 267 9.43 -2.10 19.55
C GLY A 267 10.86 -2.19 19.06
N SER A 268 11.81 -1.91 19.95
CA SER A 268 13.24 -1.75 19.61
C SER A 268 13.92 -3.03 19.11
N VAL A 269 13.34 -4.20 19.39
CA VAL A 269 13.86 -5.49 18.89
C VAL A 269 13.37 -5.69 17.46
N VAL A 270 12.05 -5.69 17.24
CA VAL A 270 11.45 -5.94 15.92
C VAL A 270 11.92 -4.91 14.88
N GLU A 271 12.07 -3.64 15.25
CA GLU A 271 12.57 -2.57 14.35
C GLU A 271 13.97 -2.84 13.76
N ARG A 272 14.78 -3.73 14.36
CA ARG A 272 16.11 -4.09 13.85
C ARG A 272 16.10 -5.23 12.82
N TYR A 273 15.04 -6.02 12.80
CA TYR A 273 14.98 -7.25 12.01
C TYR A 273 13.88 -7.22 10.95
N VAL A 274 12.78 -6.50 11.22
CA VAL A 274 11.64 -6.42 10.32
C VAL A 274 11.52 -5.00 9.81
N HIS A 275 11.70 -4.86 8.51
CA HIS A 275 11.69 -3.59 7.79
C HIS A 275 10.47 -3.51 6.89
N TYR A 276 10.24 -2.32 6.34
CA TYR A 276 9.26 -2.14 5.28
C TYR A 276 9.53 -3.13 4.14
N ASP A 277 8.46 -3.73 3.64
CA ASP A 277 8.44 -4.51 2.42
C ASP A 277 7.30 -4.00 1.53
N GLY A 278 7.57 -3.90 0.22
CA GLY A 278 6.61 -3.35 -0.73
C GLY A 278 5.33 -4.18 -0.81
N ALA A 279 5.45 -5.51 -0.94
CA ALA A 279 4.31 -6.42 -1.06
C ALA A 279 3.34 -6.34 0.15
N GLY A 280 3.90 -6.20 1.35
CA GLY A 280 3.18 -6.03 2.59
C GLY A 280 2.39 -4.72 2.65
N ASP A 281 3.02 -3.61 2.26
CA ASP A 281 2.33 -2.32 2.20
C ASP A 281 1.29 -2.25 1.07
N GLN A 282 1.58 -2.86 -0.08
CA GLN A 282 0.66 -3.04 -1.20
C GLN A 282 -0.60 -3.78 -0.76
N TYR A 283 -0.44 -4.90 -0.04
CA TYR A 283 -1.57 -5.64 0.50
C TYR A 283 -2.40 -4.81 1.50
N VAL A 284 -1.75 -4.11 2.44
CA VAL A 284 -2.45 -3.18 3.35
C VAL A 284 -3.19 -2.10 2.57
N GLY A 285 -2.55 -1.53 1.53
CA GLY A 285 -3.10 -0.50 0.66
C GLY A 285 -4.40 -0.93 -0.01
N ARG A 286 -4.44 -2.14 -0.59
CA ARG A 286 -5.65 -2.71 -1.19
C ARG A 286 -6.77 -2.91 -0.17
N VAL A 287 -6.43 -3.43 1.01
CA VAL A 287 -7.42 -3.62 2.10
C VAL A 287 -8.02 -2.28 2.52
N VAL A 288 -7.22 -1.24 2.78
CA VAL A 288 -7.77 0.05 3.22
C VAL A 288 -8.46 0.84 2.10
N ALA A 289 -8.18 0.53 0.83
CA ALA A 289 -8.96 1.01 -0.31
C ALA A 289 -10.36 0.36 -0.38
N GLY A 290 -10.62 -0.67 0.45
CA GLY A 290 -11.91 -1.34 0.55
C GLY A 290 -12.17 -2.35 -0.57
N LEU A 291 -11.11 -2.87 -1.21
CA LEU A 291 -11.24 -3.94 -2.20
C LEU A 291 -11.69 -5.26 -1.51
N PRO A 292 -12.53 -6.07 -2.16
CA PRO A 292 -13.18 -7.24 -1.54
C PRO A 292 -12.21 -8.43 -1.42
N ILE A 293 -11.62 -8.63 -0.23
CA ILE A 293 -10.59 -9.66 0.06
C ILE A 293 -11.03 -11.11 -0.24
N ASP A 294 -12.34 -11.36 -0.21
CA ASP A 294 -12.98 -12.65 -0.42
C ASP A 294 -13.39 -12.88 -1.89
N SER A 295 -12.96 -12.01 -2.81
CA SER A 295 -13.26 -12.09 -4.24
C SER A 295 -12.00 -11.94 -5.09
N GLY A 296 -12.04 -12.48 -6.32
CA GLY A 296 -11.03 -12.19 -7.35
C GLY A 296 -10.91 -10.69 -7.66
N ASP A 297 -11.99 -9.94 -7.43
CA ASP A 297 -12.02 -8.47 -7.57
C ASP A 297 -11.08 -7.74 -6.60
N PHE A 298 -10.54 -8.42 -5.58
CA PHE A 298 -9.44 -7.87 -4.78
C PHE A 298 -8.24 -7.47 -5.65
N ALA A 299 -8.05 -8.17 -6.78
CA ALA A 299 -7.01 -7.90 -7.77
C ALA A 299 -7.44 -6.87 -8.84
N ALA A 300 -8.54 -6.15 -8.64
CA ALA A 300 -8.95 -5.09 -9.56
C ALA A 300 -7.83 -4.08 -9.81
N LEU A 301 -7.66 -3.70 -11.07
CA LEU A 301 -6.76 -2.63 -11.51
C LEU A 301 -7.50 -1.28 -11.43
N PRO A 302 -6.76 -0.16 -11.29
CA PRO A 302 -7.36 1.16 -11.44
C PRO A 302 -7.91 1.36 -12.86
N PRO A 303 -8.91 2.24 -13.04
CA PRO A 303 -9.22 2.76 -14.36
C PRO A 303 -7.95 3.29 -15.03
N HIS A 304 -7.68 2.80 -16.23
CA HIS A 304 -6.53 3.21 -17.03
C HIS A 304 -6.88 3.19 -18.52
N PHE A 305 -6.07 3.87 -19.31
CA PHE A 305 -6.25 3.92 -20.75
C PHE A 305 -5.52 2.78 -21.46
N VAL A 306 -6.06 2.32 -22.58
CA VAL A 306 -5.40 1.37 -23.47
C VAL A 306 -4.17 2.00 -24.14
N SER A 307 -3.13 1.22 -24.43
CA SER A 307 -1.82 1.71 -24.91
C SER A 307 -1.84 2.46 -26.24
N SER A 308 -2.92 2.44 -27.00
CA SER A 308 -3.05 3.12 -28.30
C SER A 308 -3.71 4.52 -28.22
N SER A 309 -3.84 5.09 -27.02
CA SER A 309 -4.66 6.30 -26.78
C SER A 309 -3.86 7.54 -26.38
N ASP A 310 -2.52 7.47 -26.40
CA ASP A 310 -1.62 8.50 -25.86
C ASP A 310 -1.91 9.91 -26.36
N GLY A 311 -2.17 10.10 -27.66
CA GLY A 311 -2.43 11.42 -28.22
C GLY A 311 -3.72 12.08 -27.69
N VAL A 312 -4.77 11.29 -27.49
CA VAL A 312 -6.04 11.79 -26.94
C VAL A 312 -5.90 12.08 -25.44
N VAL A 313 -5.21 11.19 -24.73
CA VAL A 313 -4.94 11.31 -23.30
C VAL A 313 -4.08 12.54 -23.02
N ASP A 314 -3.05 12.81 -23.83
CA ASP A 314 -2.18 13.98 -23.70
C ASP A 314 -2.95 15.29 -23.87
N ALA A 315 -3.77 15.38 -24.92
CA ALA A 315 -4.61 16.56 -25.17
C ALA A 315 -5.61 16.80 -24.03
N ALA A 316 -6.31 15.76 -23.58
CA ALA A 316 -7.28 15.88 -22.50
C ALA A 316 -6.61 16.19 -21.16
N GLY A 317 -5.48 15.55 -20.85
CA GLY A 317 -4.72 15.77 -19.64
C GLY A 317 -4.22 17.21 -19.51
N ALA A 318 -3.73 17.78 -20.61
CA ALA A 318 -3.31 19.18 -20.67
C ALA A 318 -4.48 20.17 -20.47
N LEU A 319 -5.72 19.78 -20.78
CA LEU A 319 -6.91 20.61 -20.54
C LEU A 319 -7.43 20.48 -19.11
N VAL A 320 -7.44 19.27 -18.55
CA VAL A 320 -8.00 18.99 -17.22
C VAL A 320 -7.01 19.37 -16.10
N PHE A 321 -5.71 19.21 -16.32
CA PHE A 321 -4.65 19.46 -15.33
C PHE A 321 -3.55 20.37 -15.88
N PRO A 322 -3.85 21.57 -16.41
CA PRO A 322 -2.97 22.32 -17.30
C PRO A 322 -1.56 22.58 -16.75
N ARG A 323 -1.44 23.01 -15.48
CA ARG A 323 -0.14 23.29 -14.87
C ARG A 323 0.59 22.01 -14.47
N LEU A 324 -0.12 21.07 -13.84
CA LEU A 324 0.46 19.79 -13.40
C LEU A 324 0.91 18.92 -14.59
N TRP A 325 0.20 18.97 -15.72
CA TRP A 325 0.51 18.17 -16.91
C TRP A 325 1.87 18.51 -17.54
N SER A 326 2.37 19.72 -17.28
CA SER A 326 3.71 20.15 -17.71
C SER A 326 4.84 19.40 -16.98
N HIS A 327 4.55 18.79 -15.83
CA HIS A 327 5.51 18.01 -15.06
C HIS A 327 5.47 16.54 -15.50
N GLU A 328 6.42 16.14 -16.35
CA GLU A 328 6.52 14.76 -16.87
C GLU A 328 6.52 13.69 -15.77
N SER A 329 7.17 13.96 -14.64
CA SER A 329 7.24 13.02 -13.50
C SER A 329 5.87 12.72 -12.87
N LEU A 330 4.86 13.55 -13.10
CA LEU A 330 3.51 13.36 -12.57
C LEU A 330 2.55 12.75 -13.60
N ARG A 331 2.97 12.59 -14.86
CA ARG A 331 2.05 12.15 -15.92
C ARG A 331 1.37 10.83 -15.61
N GLY A 332 2.10 9.82 -15.11
CA GLY A 332 1.49 8.54 -14.72
C GLY A 332 0.36 8.71 -13.68
N VAL A 333 0.60 9.52 -12.66
CA VAL A 333 -0.40 9.84 -11.62
C VAL A 333 -1.62 10.55 -12.22
N LEU A 334 -1.40 11.56 -13.08
CA LEU A 334 -2.46 12.35 -13.68
C LEU A 334 -3.26 11.55 -14.72
N VAL A 335 -2.63 10.62 -15.43
CA VAL A 335 -3.30 9.69 -16.36
C VAL A 335 -4.28 8.79 -15.59
N LEU A 336 -3.86 8.22 -14.45
CA LEU A 336 -4.75 7.43 -13.59
C LEU A 336 -5.90 8.28 -13.00
N CYS A 337 -5.62 9.54 -12.66
CA CYS A 337 -6.65 10.48 -12.22
C CYS A 337 -7.67 10.77 -13.34
N LEU A 338 -7.21 11.06 -14.55
CA LEU A 338 -8.06 11.32 -15.72
C LEU A 338 -8.93 10.10 -16.04
N ALA A 339 -8.33 8.91 -16.11
CA ALA A 339 -9.05 7.67 -16.37
C ALA A 339 -10.12 7.40 -15.28
N SER A 340 -9.80 7.70 -14.01
CA SER A 340 -10.76 7.57 -12.90
C SER A 340 -11.95 8.52 -13.06
N LEU A 341 -11.73 9.78 -13.43
CA LEU A 341 -12.82 10.74 -13.68
C LEU A 341 -13.73 10.28 -14.82
N VAL A 342 -13.14 9.82 -15.93
CA VAL A 342 -13.88 9.34 -17.10
C VAL A 342 -14.67 8.08 -16.79
N HIS A 343 -14.06 7.12 -16.08
CA HIS A 343 -14.72 5.87 -15.69
C HIS A 343 -15.93 6.11 -14.80
N HIS A 344 -15.82 7.06 -13.86
CA HIS A 344 -16.86 7.35 -12.86
C HIS A 344 -17.75 8.54 -13.21
N LYS A 345 -17.72 9.04 -14.46
CA LYS A 345 -18.46 10.23 -14.87
C LYS A 345 -19.95 10.18 -14.51
N VAL A 346 -20.63 9.08 -14.83
CA VAL A 346 -22.08 8.91 -14.55
C VAL A 346 -22.35 9.05 -13.05
N PHE A 347 -21.59 8.35 -12.21
CA PHE A 347 -21.71 8.46 -10.76
C PHE A 347 -21.51 9.92 -10.27
N LEU A 348 -20.55 10.63 -10.84
CA LEU A 348 -20.26 12.02 -10.47
C LEU A 348 -21.39 12.96 -10.88
N GLU A 349 -21.98 12.79 -12.06
CA GLU A 349 -23.12 13.58 -12.53
C GLU A 349 -24.37 13.34 -11.68
N ASP A 350 -24.61 12.09 -11.26
CA ASP A 350 -25.76 11.72 -10.44
C ASP A 350 -25.61 12.16 -8.97
N THR A 351 -24.37 12.20 -8.46
CA THR A 351 -24.10 12.41 -7.02
C THR A 351 -23.74 13.84 -6.67
N LEU A 352 -23.02 14.55 -7.54
CA LEU A 352 -22.51 15.88 -7.22
C LEU A 352 -23.62 16.95 -7.37
N PRO A 353 -23.69 17.95 -6.47
CA PRO A 353 -24.61 19.06 -6.64
C PRO A 353 -24.36 19.80 -7.95
N ALA A 354 -25.41 20.32 -8.59
CA ALA A 354 -25.29 21.05 -9.86
C ALA A 354 -24.31 22.24 -9.83
N LYS A 355 -24.07 22.83 -8.65
CA LYS A 355 -23.10 23.93 -8.44
C LYS A 355 -21.67 23.45 -8.15
N HIS A 356 -21.40 22.15 -8.19
CA HIS A 356 -20.09 21.61 -7.88
C HIS A 356 -19.09 21.97 -8.99
N PRO A 357 -17.91 22.54 -8.66
CA PRO A 357 -16.96 23.06 -9.67
C PRO A 357 -16.53 22.04 -10.73
N LEU A 358 -16.40 20.76 -10.35
CA LEU A 358 -16.04 19.68 -11.27
C LEU A 358 -16.97 19.58 -12.48
N LEU A 359 -18.29 19.77 -12.28
CA LEU A 359 -19.29 19.67 -13.34
C LEU A 359 -19.19 20.82 -14.35
N SER A 360 -18.48 21.90 -14.00
CA SER A 360 -18.17 23.01 -14.90
C SER A 360 -16.81 22.88 -15.57
N SER A 361 -16.05 21.80 -15.31
CA SER A 361 -14.75 21.57 -15.94
C SER A 361 -14.89 21.13 -17.40
N VAL A 362 -13.81 21.26 -18.18
CA VAL A 362 -13.79 20.91 -19.62
C VAL A 362 -14.22 19.46 -19.85
N LEU A 363 -13.84 18.53 -18.96
CA LEU A 363 -14.21 17.11 -19.05
C LEU A 363 -15.72 16.87 -18.90
N PHE A 364 -16.46 17.77 -18.27
CA PHE A 364 -17.91 17.64 -18.11
C PHE A 364 -18.70 18.47 -19.13
N GLY A 365 -18.05 19.47 -19.75
CA GLY A 365 -18.64 20.29 -20.82
C GLY A 365 -18.45 19.74 -22.23
N ASP A 366 -17.34 19.06 -22.53
CA ASP A 366 -17.05 18.53 -23.87
C ASP A 366 -17.47 17.06 -24.00
N VAL A 367 -18.65 16.85 -24.60
CA VAL A 367 -19.21 15.52 -24.86
C VAL A 367 -18.33 14.70 -25.81
N GLY A 368 -17.77 15.33 -26.85
CA GLY A 368 -16.96 14.65 -27.87
C GLY A 368 -15.67 14.08 -27.28
N MET A 369 -14.92 14.93 -26.56
CA MET A 369 -13.70 14.50 -25.85
C MET A 369 -14.01 13.37 -24.87
N THR A 370 -15.09 13.51 -24.10
CA THR A 370 -15.46 12.52 -23.09
C THR A 370 -15.83 11.17 -23.68
N THR A 371 -16.64 11.15 -24.75
CA THR A 371 -17.01 9.90 -25.43
C THR A 371 -15.78 9.20 -25.98
N LEU A 372 -14.86 9.95 -26.58
CA LEU A 372 -13.60 9.42 -27.11
C LEU A 372 -12.73 8.83 -25.99
N LEU A 373 -12.55 9.55 -24.87
CA LEU A 373 -11.81 9.05 -23.72
C LEU A 373 -12.49 7.80 -23.14
N ARG A 374 -13.81 7.80 -22.98
CA ARG A 374 -14.55 6.69 -22.38
C ARG A 374 -14.39 5.39 -23.15
N ALA A 375 -14.34 5.45 -24.47
CA ALA A 375 -14.08 4.29 -25.34
C ALA A 375 -12.69 3.66 -25.11
N ASN A 376 -11.74 4.43 -24.55
CA ASN A 376 -10.37 3.99 -24.32
C ASN A 376 -10.06 3.64 -22.85
N VAL A 377 -11.02 3.80 -21.92
CA VAL A 377 -10.83 3.45 -20.50
C VAL A 377 -11.26 2.02 -20.21
N THR A 378 -10.36 1.25 -19.59
CA THR A 378 -10.57 -0.15 -19.20
C THR A 378 -10.16 -0.39 -17.74
N LEU A 379 -10.59 -1.53 -17.20
CA LEU A 379 -10.11 -2.09 -15.93
C LEU A 379 -9.27 -3.36 -16.15
N LEU A 380 -9.15 -3.82 -17.40
CA LEU A 380 -8.45 -5.05 -17.77
C LEU A 380 -7.16 -4.70 -18.49
N SER A 381 -6.06 -5.35 -18.10
CA SER A 381 -4.76 -5.16 -18.72
C SER A 381 -3.99 -6.47 -18.81
N SER A 382 -3.25 -6.64 -19.90
CA SER A 382 -2.20 -7.68 -20.01
C SER A 382 -0.83 -7.17 -19.59
N SER A 383 -0.61 -5.84 -19.61
CA SER A 383 0.67 -5.22 -19.28
C SER A 383 0.75 -4.75 -17.82
N MET A 384 -0.33 -4.18 -17.28
CA MET A 384 -0.43 -3.77 -15.87
C MET A 384 -0.81 -4.98 -15.02
N GLN A 385 0.04 -5.33 -14.06
CA GLN A 385 -0.16 -6.49 -13.18
C GLN A 385 -0.59 -6.04 -11.78
N PRO A 386 -1.59 -6.69 -11.17
CA PRO A 386 -2.02 -6.35 -9.82
C PRO A 386 -0.97 -6.76 -8.78
N THR A 387 -0.63 -5.84 -7.88
CA THR A 387 0.39 -6.00 -6.82
C THR A 387 -0.25 -6.24 -5.44
N GLY A 388 0.50 -6.76 -4.47
CA GLY A 388 -0.03 -6.99 -3.11
C GLY A 388 -1.17 -8.01 -3.01
N ILE A 389 -1.25 -8.96 -3.94
CA ILE A 389 -2.31 -9.97 -4.00
C ILE A 389 -1.94 -11.19 -3.15
N PRO A 390 -2.73 -11.52 -2.11
CA PRO A 390 -2.47 -12.71 -1.31
C PRO A 390 -2.88 -13.99 -2.07
N PRO A 391 -2.27 -15.15 -1.77
CA PRO A 391 -2.51 -16.39 -2.52
C PRO A 391 -3.98 -16.84 -2.57
N HIS A 392 -4.76 -16.57 -1.52
CA HIS A 392 -6.17 -16.99 -1.46
C HIS A 392 -7.05 -16.29 -2.50
N VAL A 393 -6.73 -15.04 -2.89
CA VAL A 393 -7.47 -14.33 -3.96
C VAL A 393 -7.28 -15.03 -5.30
N SER A 394 -6.05 -15.48 -5.59
CA SER A 394 -5.76 -16.27 -6.79
C SER A 394 -6.50 -17.61 -6.78
N LEU A 395 -6.59 -18.27 -5.62
CA LEU A 395 -7.35 -19.51 -5.46
C LEU A 395 -8.86 -19.28 -5.65
N HIS A 396 -9.42 -18.22 -5.08
CA HIS A 396 -10.83 -17.84 -5.30
C HIS A 396 -11.12 -17.62 -6.78
N THR A 397 -10.26 -16.87 -7.47
CA THR A 397 -10.39 -16.63 -8.91
C THR A 397 -10.37 -17.93 -9.72
N GLN A 398 -9.49 -18.88 -9.36
CA GLN A 398 -9.45 -20.20 -10.00
C GLN A 398 -10.69 -21.03 -9.71
N LEU A 399 -11.20 -21.02 -8.47
CA LEU A 399 -12.42 -21.71 -8.08
C LEU A 399 -13.64 -21.17 -8.82
N GLU A 400 -13.76 -19.85 -8.98
CA GLU A 400 -14.84 -19.24 -9.75
C GLU A 400 -14.78 -19.64 -11.24
N LYS A 401 -13.59 -19.60 -11.84
CA LYS A 401 -13.37 -20.08 -13.20
C LYS A 401 -13.76 -21.55 -13.35
N ASN A 402 -13.31 -22.40 -12.43
CA ASN A 402 -13.63 -23.84 -12.44
C ASN A 402 -15.13 -24.07 -12.29
N LEU A 403 -15.81 -23.34 -11.41
CA LEU A 403 -17.24 -23.47 -11.17
C LEU A 403 -18.07 -22.98 -12.36
N ALA A 404 -17.67 -21.88 -13.00
CA ALA A 404 -18.26 -21.43 -14.26
C ALA A 404 -18.07 -22.48 -15.37
N ALA A 405 -16.86 -23.03 -15.45
CA ALA A 405 -16.52 -24.14 -16.32
C ALA A 405 -17.43 -25.36 -16.10
N VAL A 406 -17.63 -25.79 -14.85
CA VAL A 406 -18.51 -26.91 -14.48
C VAL A 406 -19.97 -26.63 -14.82
N ARG A 407 -20.45 -25.40 -14.61
CA ARG A 407 -21.82 -25.00 -14.95
C ARG A 407 -22.08 -24.97 -16.46
N ALA A 408 -21.06 -24.71 -17.27
CA ALA A 408 -21.16 -24.73 -18.73
C ALA A 408 -21.18 -26.15 -19.32
N LEU A 409 -20.64 -27.15 -18.60
CA LEU A 409 -20.51 -28.53 -19.09
C LEU A 409 -21.82 -29.14 -19.64
N PRO A 410 -23.00 -29.01 -18.99
CA PRO A 410 -24.22 -29.61 -19.53
C PRO A 410 -24.63 -29.03 -20.90
N GLY A 411 -24.38 -27.74 -21.12
CA GLY A 411 -24.61 -27.08 -22.42
C GLY A 411 -23.62 -27.58 -23.46
N GLU A 412 -22.34 -27.59 -23.14
CA GLU A 412 -21.28 -28.13 -24.01
C GLU A 412 -21.53 -29.60 -24.39
N ILE A 413 -22.00 -30.43 -23.44
CA ILE A 413 -22.37 -31.84 -23.68
C ILE A 413 -23.57 -31.93 -24.63
N ARG A 414 -24.62 -31.13 -24.40
CA ARG A 414 -25.81 -31.11 -25.27
C ARG A 414 -25.41 -30.71 -26.69
N ASP A 415 -24.68 -29.61 -26.84
CA ASP A 415 -24.28 -29.08 -28.15
C ASP A 415 -23.38 -30.10 -28.88
N GLY A 416 -22.50 -30.80 -28.15
CA GLY A 416 -21.72 -31.92 -28.69
C GLY A 416 -22.57 -33.12 -29.12
N ILE A 417 -23.61 -33.48 -28.36
CA ILE A 417 -24.56 -34.54 -28.75
C ILE A 417 -25.35 -34.13 -29.99
N GLU A 418 -25.86 -32.90 -30.06
CA GLU A 418 -26.59 -32.37 -31.22
C GLU A 418 -25.72 -32.43 -32.48
N SER A 419 -24.48 -31.94 -32.41
CA SER A 419 -23.52 -32.01 -33.52
C SER A 419 -23.26 -33.45 -33.99
N LEU A 420 -23.15 -34.41 -33.07
CA LEU A 420 -22.91 -35.81 -33.42
C LEU A 420 -24.16 -36.48 -34.03
N LEU A 421 -25.35 -36.12 -33.58
CA LEU A 421 -26.61 -36.61 -34.16
C LEU A 421 -26.81 -36.09 -35.58
N ASP A 422 -26.46 -34.81 -35.83
CA ASP A 422 -26.50 -34.20 -37.16
C ASP A 422 -25.48 -34.84 -38.11
N GLU A 423 -24.22 -35.03 -37.67
CA GLU A 423 -23.18 -35.69 -38.49
C GLU A 423 -23.53 -37.13 -38.86
N LYS A 424 -24.23 -37.85 -37.97
CA LYS A 424 -24.59 -39.27 -38.19
C LYS A 424 -25.93 -39.46 -38.91
N GLY A 425 -26.63 -38.40 -39.29
CA GLY A 425 -27.83 -38.47 -40.12
C GLY A 425 -28.94 -39.33 -39.50
N VAL A 426 -29.24 -39.13 -38.21
CA VAL A 426 -30.18 -39.95 -37.41
C VAL A 426 -31.66 -39.78 -37.83
N ALA A 427 -31.94 -39.24 -39.02
CA ALA A 427 -33.27 -39.17 -39.61
C ALA A 427 -33.83 -40.55 -40.06
N ALA A 428 -33.03 -41.63 -40.01
CA ALA A 428 -33.37 -42.94 -40.58
C ALA A 428 -34.02 -43.97 -39.60
N GLY A 429 -34.36 -43.58 -38.37
CA GLY A 429 -35.34 -44.30 -37.55
C GLY A 429 -34.88 -45.54 -36.75
N ASN A 430 -33.60 -45.91 -36.75
CA ASN A 430 -33.11 -47.03 -35.90
C ASN A 430 -31.91 -46.60 -35.04
N ILE A 431 -32.17 -46.02 -33.86
CA ILE A 431 -31.13 -45.78 -32.85
C ILE A 431 -31.02 -47.04 -31.97
N THR A 432 -29.89 -47.74 -32.04
CA THR A 432 -29.60 -48.86 -31.13
C THR A 432 -29.07 -48.34 -29.78
N HIS A 433 -29.34 -49.07 -28.69
CA HIS A 433 -28.83 -48.72 -27.35
C HIS A 433 -27.31 -48.56 -27.32
N ALA A 434 -26.59 -49.41 -28.06
CA ALA A 434 -25.13 -49.35 -28.17
C ALA A 434 -24.65 -48.06 -28.86
N LEU A 435 -25.35 -47.60 -29.90
CA LEU A 435 -25.02 -46.35 -30.58
C LEU A 435 -25.27 -45.15 -29.66
N LEU A 436 -26.37 -45.14 -28.91
CA LEU A 436 -26.68 -44.08 -27.95
C LEU A 436 -25.62 -44.01 -26.83
N GLU A 437 -25.23 -45.16 -26.28
CA GLU A 437 -24.19 -45.23 -25.24
C GLU A 437 -22.83 -44.77 -25.77
N GLN A 438 -22.50 -45.11 -27.02
CA GLN A 438 -21.27 -44.64 -27.67
C GLN A 438 -21.30 -43.13 -27.95
N LEU A 439 -22.43 -42.59 -28.39
CA LEU A 439 -22.60 -41.14 -28.61
C LEU A 439 -22.48 -40.37 -27.30
N LEU A 440 -23.09 -40.85 -26.21
CA LEU A 440 -22.95 -40.26 -24.88
C LEU A 440 -21.50 -40.32 -24.39
N LYS A 441 -20.81 -41.46 -24.53
CA LYS A 441 -19.40 -41.59 -24.16
C LYS A 441 -18.50 -40.66 -24.98
N ASN A 442 -18.75 -40.53 -26.28
CA ASN A 442 -17.98 -39.65 -27.16
C ASN A 442 -18.26 -38.17 -26.88
N ALA A 443 -19.51 -37.79 -26.60
CA ALA A 443 -19.85 -36.42 -26.23
C ALA A 443 -19.21 -36.05 -24.89
N VAL A 444 -19.34 -36.90 -23.87
CA VAL A 444 -18.67 -36.69 -22.57
C VAL A 444 -17.16 -36.66 -22.74
N ALA A 445 -16.57 -37.57 -23.52
CA ALA A 445 -15.13 -37.56 -23.81
C ALA A 445 -14.69 -36.29 -24.54
N SER A 446 -15.45 -35.80 -25.52
CA SER A 446 -15.14 -34.56 -26.24
C SER A 446 -15.20 -33.34 -25.33
N VAL A 447 -16.12 -33.29 -24.36
CA VAL A 447 -16.22 -32.22 -23.38
C VAL A 447 -15.11 -32.31 -22.32
N VAL A 448 -14.72 -33.53 -21.94
CA VAL A 448 -13.60 -33.78 -21.03
C VAL A 448 -12.26 -33.49 -21.71
N ASP A 449 -12.10 -33.79 -23.00
CA ASP A 449 -10.87 -33.53 -23.79
C ASP A 449 -10.76 -32.06 -24.26
N THR A 450 -11.87 -31.35 -24.47
CA THR A 450 -11.85 -29.90 -24.82
C THR A 450 -11.52 -28.96 -23.66
N ARG A 451 -11.18 -29.50 -22.48
CA ARG A 451 -10.38 -28.76 -21.51
C ARG A 451 -9.07 -29.51 -21.25
N PRO A 452 -8.01 -28.97 -21.84
CA PRO A 452 -7.27 -28.03 -21.03
C PRO A 452 -7.21 -26.67 -21.72
N VAL A 453 -7.92 -25.69 -21.18
CA VAL A 453 -7.34 -24.35 -21.17
C VAL A 453 -6.17 -24.44 -20.19
N ILE A 454 -5.04 -24.87 -20.72
CA ILE A 454 -3.75 -24.41 -20.27
C ILE A 454 -3.85 -22.89 -20.42
N VAL A 455 -4.26 -22.21 -19.34
CA VAL A 455 -3.63 -20.93 -19.03
C VAL A 455 -2.16 -21.23 -19.23
N SER A 456 -1.49 -20.44 -20.06
CA SER A 456 -0.04 -20.35 -19.98
C SER A 456 0.31 -19.84 -18.56
N ALA A 457 0.17 -20.71 -17.56
CA ALA A 457 1.31 -21.03 -16.76
C ALA A 457 2.38 -21.30 -17.80
N ARG A 458 3.44 -20.49 -17.77
CA ARG A 458 4.74 -21.06 -18.06
C ARG A 458 4.72 -22.41 -17.40
N SER A 459 4.69 -23.48 -18.20
CA SER A 459 4.91 -24.80 -17.68
C SER A 459 6.09 -24.65 -16.71
N PRO A 460 6.05 -25.27 -15.51
CA PRO A 460 7.31 -25.66 -14.93
C PRO A 460 8.02 -26.33 -16.09
N ALA A 461 9.20 -25.80 -16.45
CA ALA A 461 10.03 -26.39 -17.47
C ALA A 461 9.87 -27.90 -17.34
N GLN A 462 9.58 -28.56 -18.46
CA GLN A 462 9.74 -30.01 -18.61
C GLN A 462 10.76 -30.43 -17.58
N ASP A 463 10.38 -31.31 -16.64
CA ASP A 463 11.27 -31.87 -15.63
C ASP A 463 12.65 -32.00 -16.28
N GLU A 464 13.46 -30.95 -16.07
CA GLU A 464 14.82 -30.89 -16.57
C GLU A 464 15.39 -31.86 -15.58
N SER A 465 15.41 -33.11 -16.03
CA SER A 465 16.12 -34.24 -15.47
C SER A 465 16.97 -33.70 -14.35
N VAL A 466 16.57 -33.93 -13.08
CA VAL A 466 17.42 -33.64 -11.91
C VAL A 466 18.83 -33.86 -12.39
N PRO A 467 19.67 -32.80 -12.57
CA PRO A 467 20.87 -32.98 -13.35
C PRO A 467 21.61 -34.09 -12.65
N VAL A 468 21.83 -35.19 -13.38
CA VAL A 468 22.51 -36.36 -12.84
C VAL A 468 23.93 -35.87 -12.64
N ARG A 469 24.18 -35.30 -11.47
CA ARG A 469 25.46 -34.70 -11.13
C ARG A 469 26.42 -35.85 -10.91
N PRO A 470 27.59 -35.85 -11.56
CA PRO A 470 28.58 -36.87 -11.31
C PRO A 470 28.95 -36.86 -9.82
N VAL A 471 28.82 -38.02 -9.16
CA VAL A 471 29.29 -38.21 -7.80
C VAL A 471 30.67 -38.86 -7.89
N HIS A 472 31.66 -38.27 -7.25
CA HIS A 472 33.04 -38.72 -7.27
C HIS A 472 33.32 -39.60 -6.05
N TYR A 473 34.14 -40.65 -6.20
CA TYR A 473 34.55 -41.53 -5.10
C TYR A 473 36.05 -41.42 -4.89
N TRP A 474 36.46 -40.80 -3.79
CA TRP A 474 37.84 -40.65 -3.36
C TRP A 474 37.91 -40.68 -1.83
N GLY A 475 39.06 -41.05 -1.26
CA GLY A 475 39.21 -41.17 0.20
C GLY A 475 38.27 -42.17 0.90
N GLY A 476 37.65 -43.11 0.14
CA GLY A 476 36.70 -44.08 0.68
C GLY A 476 35.28 -43.55 0.93
N ARG A 477 34.93 -42.37 0.40
CA ARG A 477 33.60 -41.76 0.53
C ARG A 477 33.12 -41.18 -0.80
N TRP A 478 31.82 -40.95 -0.89
CA TRP A 478 31.19 -40.29 -2.03
C TRP A 478 31.19 -38.77 -1.82
N HIS A 479 31.64 -38.03 -2.82
CA HIS A 479 31.77 -36.57 -2.81
C HIS A 479 31.05 -35.96 -4.02
N LEU A 480 30.48 -34.76 -3.83
CA LEU A 480 29.85 -33.99 -4.91
C LEU A 480 30.85 -33.15 -5.72
N LEU A 481 32.13 -33.21 -5.37
CA LEU A 481 33.25 -32.53 -6.04
C LEU A 481 34.37 -33.53 -6.31
N ALA A 482 35.10 -33.32 -7.41
CA ALA A 482 36.29 -34.10 -7.73
C ALA A 482 37.42 -33.88 -6.69
N GLU A 483 38.33 -34.85 -6.57
CA GLU A 483 39.44 -34.81 -5.60
C GLU A 483 40.40 -33.64 -5.84
N ASP A 484 40.49 -33.18 -7.09
CA ASP A 484 41.34 -32.08 -7.57
C ASP A 484 40.60 -30.74 -7.67
N TYR A 485 39.40 -30.61 -7.10
CA TYR A 485 38.63 -29.36 -7.17
C TYR A 485 39.27 -28.24 -6.33
N GLU A 486 39.64 -27.14 -6.98
CA GLU A 486 40.08 -25.91 -6.34
C GLU A 486 38.99 -24.83 -6.35
N LEU A 487 38.81 -24.17 -5.19
CA LEU A 487 37.90 -23.03 -5.07
C LEU A 487 38.38 -21.88 -5.96
N PRO A 488 37.53 -21.34 -6.86
CA PRO A 488 37.93 -20.24 -7.71
C PRO A 488 38.22 -18.98 -6.88
N SER A 489 39.32 -18.29 -7.19
CA SER A 489 39.66 -17.01 -6.58
C SER A 489 38.70 -15.92 -7.06
N VAL A 490 37.65 -15.68 -6.29
CA VAL A 490 36.58 -14.72 -6.59
C VAL A 490 36.36 -13.78 -5.41
N ASP A 491 35.70 -12.65 -5.66
CA ASP A 491 35.33 -11.72 -4.59
C ASP A 491 34.31 -12.36 -3.62
N VAL A 492 34.17 -11.74 -2.44
CA VAL A 492 33.33 -12.26 -1.35
C VAL A 492 31.86 -12.41 -1.75
N SER A 493 31.33 -11.53 -2.59
CA SER A 493 29.94 -11.61 -3.06
C SER A 493 29.75 -12.83 -3.95
N THR A 494 30.67 -13.06 -4.87
CA THR A 494 30.66 -14.22 -5.76
C THR A 494 30.87 -15.54 -4.99
N GLY A 495 31.77 -15.54 -4.00
CA GLY A 495 31.97 -16.68 -3.10
C GLY A 495 30.72 -17.01 -2.29
N TRP A 496 30.01 -16.00 -1.78
CA TRP A 496 28.74 -16.18 -1.06
C TRP A 496 27.62 -16.72 -1.96
N HIS A 497 27.61 -16.30 -3.23
CA HIS A 497 26.69 -16.85 -4.22
C HIS A 497 26.96 -18.32 -4.53
N LEU A 498 28.22 -18.70 -4.74
CA LEU A 498 28.62 -20.11 -4.90
C LEU A 498 28.27 -20.95 -3.66
N TRP A 499 28.40 -20.37 -2.46
CA TRP A 499 28.05 -21.04 -1.22
C TRP A 499 26.58 -21.45 -1.18
N TRP A 500 25.63 -20.55 -1.47
CA TRP A 500 24.18 -20.84 -1.37
C TRP A 500 23.56 -21.42 -2.65
N CYS A 501 24.07 -21.03 -3.82
CA CYS A 501 23.43 -21.31 -5.11
C CYS A 501 24.24 -22.24 -6.00
N GLY A 502 25.54 -22.42 -5.73
CA GLY A 502 26.45 -23.12 -6.64
C GLY A 502 26.62 -22.36 -7.97
N SER A 503 27.08 -23.05 -9.01
CA SER A 503 27.16 -22.53 -10.37
C SER A 503 26.81 -23.64 -11.38
N PRO A 504 25.55 -23.69 -11.87
CA PRO A 504 25.13 -24.68 -12.86
C PRO A 504 25.98 -24.66 -14.15
N ALA A 505 26.40 -23.48 -14.61
CA ALA A 505 27.25 -23.32 -15.79
C ALA A 505 28.66 -23.90 -15.63
N ARG A 506 29.09 -24.23 -14.40
CA ARG A 506 30.41 -24.80 -14.07
C ARG A 506 30.29 -26.15 -13.37
N ASP A 507 29.08 -26.70 -13.30
CA ASP A 507 28.73 -27.92 -12.58
C ASP A 507 29.15 -27.94 -11.08
N ILE A 508 29.15 -26.76 -10.43
CA ILE A 508 29.48 -26.64 -9.00
C ILE A 508 28.18 -26.68 -8.18
N PRO A 509 27.99 -27.66 -7.27
CA PRO A 509 26.84 -27.67 -6.36
C PRO A 509 26.93 -26.53 -5.34
N PRO A 510 25.79 -26.13 -4.75
CA PRO A 510 25.83 -25.24 -3.59
C PRO A 510 26.73 -25.81 -2.49
N LEU A 511 27.76 -25.06 -2.10
CA LEU A 511 28.81 -25.58 -1.23
C LEU A 511 28.32 -25.90 0.19
N TYR A 512 27.23 -25.28 0.65
CA TYR A 512 26.63 -25.61 1.95
C TYR A 512 26.03 -27.02 2.04
N LYS A 513 25.86 -27.71 0.90
CA LYS A 513 25.29 -29.07 0.78
C LYS A 513 26.33 -30.17 0.55
N ILE A 514 27.60 -29.80 0.48
CA ILE A 514 28.75 -30.69 0.27
C ILE A 514 29.38 -30.95 1.64
#